data_AF-W5JRF1-F1
#
_entry.id   AF-W5JRF1-F1
#
_cell.length_a   1.000
_cell.length_b   1.000
_cell.length_c   1.000
_cell.angle_alpha   90.00
_cell.angle_beta   90.00
_cell.angle_gamma   90.00
#
_symmetry.space_group_name_H-M   'P 1'
#
loop_
_entity.id
_entity.type
_entity.pdbx_description
1 polymer ?
#
loop_
_entity_poly.entity_id
_entity_poly.type
_entity_poly.pdbx_seq_one_letter_code
_entity_poly.pdbx_strand_id
1 'polypeptide(L)'
;MAHPSSSKVLIFDVENKDELYTALVGELRRHNIKYRKDKISKASQDKGKCRRIFNAALHTQELTDVILANGGIVQIPLFVSNACQFILEKVNSEGLFRKTGSAKRQRDIRASLEAGEPLGRSYDVFDVANLLKTFFRDLPEPLLPCGNIQEALLRCLIGEQKVQKLLMTCYCCPH
;
A
#
# COMPACT_ATOMS: atom_id res chain seq x y z
N MET A 1 16.66 -28.02 15.73
CA MET A 1 15.24 -28.05 16.15
C MET A 1 14.46 -27.19 15.16
N ALA A 2 13.66 -27.82 14.30
CA ALA A 2 12.87 -27.11 13.30
C ALA A 2 11.64 -26.50 13.98
N HIS A 3 11.51 -25.18 13.92
CA HIS A 3 10.24 -24.53 14.26
C HIS A 3 9.16 -25.04 13.28
N PRO A 4 7.93 -25.34 13.75
CA PRO A 4 6.86 -25.68 12.84
C PRO A 4 6.61 -24.49 11.92
N SER A 5 6.69 -24.74 10.62
CA SER A 5 6.26 -23.81 9.58
C SER A 5 4.78 -23.55 9.79
N SER A 6 4.45 -22.51 10.55
CA SER A 6 3.08 -21.99 10.64
C SER A 6 2.63 -21.73 9.21
N SER A 7 1.66 -22.49 8.72
CA SER A 7 1.00 -22.23 7.44
C SER A 7 0.47 -20.80 7.48
N LYS A 8 1.19 -19.87 6.85
CA LYS A 8 0.82 -18.45 6.83
C LYS A 8 -0.25 -18.27 5.77
N VAL A 9 -1.50 -18.52 6.17
CA VAL A 9 -2.72 -18.23 5.40
C VAL A 9 -2.74 -16.74 5.07
N LEU A 10 -2.97 -16.36 3.80
CA LEU A 10 -3.16 -14.96 3.46
C LEU A 10 -4.55 -14.52 3.92
N ILE A 11 -4.71 -13.23 4.26
CA ILE A 11 -6.04 -12.71 4.59
C ILE A 11 -7.05 -12.91 3.44
N PHE A 12 -6.57 -12.97 2.20
CA PHE A 12 -7.40 -13.26 1.03
C PHE A 12 -7.98 -14.68 1.03
N ASP A 13 -7.31 -15.62 1.69
CA ASP A 13 -7.70 -17.02 1.78
C ASP A 13 -8.69 -17.29 2.93
N VAL A 14 -9.03 -16.26 3.72
CA VAL A 14 -10.00 -16.40 4.81
C VAL A 14 -11.42 -16.40 4.24
N GLU A 15 -12.07 -17.56 4.31
CA GLU A 15 -13.40 -17.79 3.75
C GLU A 15 -14.47 -16.90 4.40
N ASN A 16 -14.44 -16.73 5.73
CA ASN A 16 -15.43 -15.94 6.46
C ASN A 16 -14.87 -14.58 6.95
N LYS A 17 -14.79 -13.62 6.03
CA LYS A 17 -14.30 -12.26 6.32
C LYS A 17 -15.14 -11.51 7.36
N ASP A 18 -16.45 -11.77 7.41
CA ASP A 18 -17.34 -11.07 8.36
C ASP A 18 -17.17 -11.57 9.80
N GLU A 19 -16.94 -12.88 9.98
CA GLU A 19 -16.61 -13.46 11.29
C GLU A 19 -15.23 -13.00 11.77
N LEU A 20 -14.21 -13.03 10.89
CA LEU A 20 -12.88 -12.49 11.18
C LEU A 20 -12.97 -11.02 11.62
N TYR A 21 -13.72 -10.21 10.86
CA TYR A 21 -13.91 -8.80 11.16
C TYR A 21 -14.61 -8.58 12.51
N THR A 22 -15.62 -9.40 12.83
CA THR A 22 -16.32 -9.34 14.12
C THR A 22 -15.40 -9.67 15.28
N ALA A 23 -14.58 -10.71 15.14
CA ALA A 23 -13.57 -11.08 16.14
C ALA A 23 -12.52 -9.98 16.33
N LEU A 24 -12.01 -9.40 15.22
CA LEU A 24 -11.06 -8.29 15.22
C LEU A 24 -11.60 -7.07 15.98
N VAL A 25 -12.83 -6.66 15.66
CA VAL A 25 -13.49 -5.53 16.34
C VAL A 25 -13.72 -5.82 17.81
N GLY A 26 -14.05 -7.06 18.17
CA GLY A 26 -14.16 -7.50 19.55
C GLY A 26 -12.85 -7.32 20.32
N GLU A 27 -11.74 -7.78 19.75
CA GLU A 27 -10.42 -7.70 20.38
C GLU A 27 -9.90 -6.27 20.49
N LEU A 28 -10.07 -5.46 19.44
CA LEU A 28 -9.74 -4.03 19.48
C LEU A 28 -10.50 -3.31 20.59
N ARG A 29 -11.78 -3.65 20.82
CA ARG A 29 -12.57 -3.08 21.92
C ARG A 29 -12.02 -3.46 23.30
N ARG A 30 -11.52 -4.69 23.50
CA ARG A 30 -10.85 -5.09 24.75
C ARG A 30 -9.62 -4.21 25.04
N HIS A 31 -8.99 -3.71 23.99
CA HIS A 31 -7.87 -2.76 24.06
C HIS A 31 -8.29 -1.28 24.02
N ASN A 32 -9.56 -0.95 24.28
CA ASN A 32 -10.11 0.41 24.25
C ASN A 32 -10.01 1.11 22.87
N ILE A 33 -9.87 0.34 21.80
CA ILE A 33 -9.87 0.84 20.42
C ILE A 33 -11.25 0.61 19.83
N LYS A 34 -11.97 1.71 19.57
CA LYS A 34 -13.30 1.66 18.95
C LYS A 34 -13.16 1.81 17.44
N TYR A 35 -13.46 0.74 16.71
CA TYR A 35 -13.53 0.76 15.24
C TYR A 35 -14.98 0.78 14.75
N ARG A 36 -15.27 1.61 13.75
CA ARG A 36 -16.54 1.63 13.01
C ARG A 36 -16.24 1.46 11.52
N LYS A 37 -17.01 0.59 10.86
CA LYS A 37 -16.93 0.38 9.41
C LYS A 37 -17.52 1.60 8.72
N ASP A 38 -16.70 2.40 8.05
CA ASP A 38 -17.21 3.46 7.19
C ASP A 38 -17.73 2.87 5.88
N LYS A 39 -18.83 3.41 5.35
CA LYS A 39 -19.38 2.97 4.06
C LYS A 39 -18.44 3.44 2.95
N ILE A 40 -17.81 2.49 2.26
CA ILE A 40 -17.04 2.75 1.04
C ILE A 40 -17.96 3.42 0.03
N SER A 41 -17.61 4.63 -0.38
CA SER A 41 -18.32 5.38 -1.41
C SER A 41 -17.99 4.76 -2.76
N LYS A 42 -19.00 4.24 -3.48
CA LYS A 42 -18.80 3.66 -4.81
C LYS A 42 -18.32 4.76 -5.77
N ALA A 43 -17.07 4.66 -6.23
CA ALA A 43 -16.55 5.55 -7.26
C ALA A 43 -17.16 5.17 -8.62
N SER A 44 -17.65 6.18 -9.34
CA SER A 44 -18.27 6.06 -10.66
C SER A 44 -17.26 5.57 -11.70
N GLN A 45 -17.70 4.61 -12.53
CA GLN A 45 -16.95 4.18 -13.71
C GLN A 45 -17.00 5.27 -14.78
N ASP A 46 -15.87 5.91 -15.05
CA ASP A 46 -15.70 6.75 -16.24
C ASP A 46 -14.82 6.02 -17.26
N LYS A 47 -15.35 5.83 -18.47
CA LYS A 47 -14.71 5.13 -19.59
C LYS A 47 -14.05 6.17 -20.49
N GLY A 48 -12.75 6.38 -20.30
CA GLY A 48 -11.90 7.13 -21.23
C GLY A 48 -10.45 6.64 -21.14
N LYS A 49 -9.91 6.11 -22.24
CA LYS A 49 -8.51 5.62 -22.31
C LYS A 49 -7.52 6.77 -22.17
N CYS A 50 -7.09 7.03 -20.95
CA CYS A 50 -5.81 7.64 -20.64
C CYS A 50 -5.23 6.87 -19.45
N ARG A 51 -4.07 6.22 -19.60
CA ARG A 51 -3.41 5.44 -18.54
C ARG A 51 -2.90 6.39 -17.47
N ARG A 52 -3.78 6.76 -16.54
CA ARG A 52 -3.43 7.63 -15.42
C ARG A 52 -2.86 6.80 -14.29
N ILE A 53 -1.55 6.89 -14.08
CA ILE A 53 -0.86 6.23 -12.96
C ILE A 53 -0.99 7.07 -11.69
N PHE A 54 -0.76 8.38 -11.79
CA PHE A 54 -0.74 9.28 -10.65
C PHE A 54 -2.04 10.07 -10.53
N ASN A 55 -2.50 10.36 -9.31
CA ASN A 55 -3.81 10.99 -9.07
C ASN A 55 -4.97 10.20 -9.71
N ALA A 56 -4.86 8.88 -9.60
CA ALA A 56 -5.87 7.90 -9.97
C ALA A 56 -6.13 7.00 -8.77
N ALA A 57 -7.35 6.48 -8.66
CA ALA A 57 -7.71 5.63 -7.54
C ALA A 57 -6.90 4.31 -7.58
N LEU A 58 -6.59 3.76 -6.41
CA LEU A 58 -5.75 2.57 -6.30
C LEU A 58 -6.36 1.36 -7.03
N HIS A 59 -7.69 1.22 -6.97
CA HIS A 59 -8.43 0.13 -7.61
C HIS A 59 -8.50 0.23 -9.14
N THR A 60 -8.11 1.37 -9.75
CA THR A 60 -8.06 1.53 -11.21
C THR A 60 -6.68 1.28 -11.79
N GLN A 61 -5.69 0.98 -10.95
CA GLN A 61 -4.31 0.76 -11.40
C GLN A 61 -4.18 -0.54 -12.18
N GLU A 62 -3.25 -0.57 -13.12
CA GLU A 62 -2.79 -1.82 -13.73
C GLU A 62 -2.08 -2.66 -12.66
N LEU A 63 -2.49 -3.92 -12.50
CA LEU A 63 -1.99 -4.81 -11.46
C LEU A 63 -0.97 -5.80 -12.03
N THR A 64 -0.07 -6.26 -11.16
CA THR A 64 0.89 -7.32 -11.45
C THR A 64 0.96 -8.28 -10.27
N ASP A 65 1.22 -9.55 -10.56
CA ASP A 65 1.38 -10.59 -9.56
C ASP A 65 2.76 -10.50 -8.91
N VAL A 66 2.79 -10.56 -7.57
CA VAL A 66 4.01 -10.61 -6.77
C VAL A 66 3.95 -11.83 -5.86
N ILE A 67 5.04 -12.59 -5.86
CA ILE A 67 5.20 -13.77 -5.02
C ILE A 67 5.79 -13.35 -3.67
N LEU A 68 5.05 -13.61 -2.61
CA LEU A 68 5.47 -13.37 -1.24
C LEU A 68 6.44 -14.46 -0.76
N ALA A 69 7.19 -14.17 0.30
CA ALA A 69 8.15 -15.11 0.88
C ALA A 69 7.51 -16.42 1.39
N ASN A 70 6.19 -16.43 1.65
CA ASN A 70 5.43 -17.64 2.02
C ASN A 70 4.88 -18.41 0.80
N GLY A 71 5.25 -18.02 -0.43
CA GLY A 71 4.74 -18.60 -1.67
C GLY A 71 3.36 -18.10 -2.10
N GLY A 72 2.73 -17.24 -1.30
CA GLY A 72 1.45 -16.62 -1.64
C GLY A 72 1.60 -15.64 -2.81
N ILE A 73 0.59 -15.56 -3.67
CA ILE A 73 0.55 -14.59 -4.78
C ILE A 73 -0.40 -13.47 -4.40
N VAL A 74 0.06 -12.23 -4.57
CA VAL A 74 -0.77 -11.02 -4.38
C VAL A 74 -0.68 -10.12 -5.58
N GLN A 75 -1.75 -9.37 -5.84
CA GLN A 75 -1.78 -8.36 -6.89
C GLN A 75 -1.53 -6.97 -6.31
N ILE A 76 -0.57 -6.25 -6.89
CA ILE A 76 -0.26 -4.87 -6.53
C ILE A 76 -0.15 -4.00 -7.78
N PRO A 77 -0.25 -2.66 -7.67
CA PRO A 77 -0.04 -1.78 -8.81
C PRO A 77 1.33 -2.01 -9.48
N LEU A 78 1.34 -2.17 -10.80
CA LEU A 78 2.54 -2.42 -11.60
C LEU A 78 3.61 -1.35 -11.39
N PHE A 79 3.21 -0.07 -11.34
CA PHE A 79 4.13 1.03 -11.04
C PHE A 79 4.82 0.85 -9.68
N VAL A 80 4.07 0.47 -8.65
CA VAL A 80 4.62 0.25 -7.30
C VAL A 80 5.62 -0.90 -7.31
N SER A 81 5.29 -2.02 -7.96
CA SER A 81 6.22 -3.15 -8.11
C SER A 81 7.53 -2.73 -8.78
N ASN A 82 7.44 -2.12 -9.96
CA ASN A 82 8.60 -1.71 -10.75
C ASN A 82 9.46 -0.66 -10.03
N ALA A 83 8.84 0.34 -9.40
CA ALA A 83 9.56 1.38 -8.66
C ALA A 83 10.27 0.81 -7.43
N CYS A 84 9.61 -0.08 -6.67
CA CYS A 84 10.21 -0.75 -5.52
C CYS A 84 11.42 -1.61 -5.93
N GLN A 85 11.28 -2.41 -6.99
CA GLN A 85 12.39 -3.22 -7.51
C GLN A 85 13.58 -2.33 -7.95
N PHE A 86 13.30 -1.27 -8.69
CA PHE A 86 14.32 -0.32 -9.15
C PHE A 86 15.09 0.34 -7.99
N ILE A 87 14.38 0.73 -6.93
CA ILE A 87 14.98 1.33 -5.73
C ILE A 87 15.78 0.28 -4.96
N LEU A 88 15.29 -0.96 -4.86
CA LEU A 88 15.96 -2.04 -4.15
C LEU A 88 17.31 -2.40 -4.78
N GLU A 89 17.41 -2.39 -6.11
CA GLU A 89 18.68 -2.56 -6.83
C GLU A 89 19.73 -1.49 -6.45
N LYS A 90 19.28 -0.34 -5.95
CA LYS A 90 20.10 0.83 -5.61
C LYS A 90 19.98 1.20 -4.13
N VAL A 91 19.61 0.25 -3.27
CA VAL A 91 19.28 0.47 -1.85
C VAL A 91 20.42 1.10 -1.04
N ASN A 92 21.67 0.89 -1.48
CA ASN A 92 22.86 1.46 -0.84
C ASN A 92 23.06 2.97 -1.12
N SER A 93 22.19 3.59 -1.91
CA SER A 93 22.25 5.02 -2.20
C SER A 93 21.94 5.85 -0.96
N GLU A 94 22.86 6.70 -0.54
CA GLU A 94 22.69 7.47 0.69
C GLU A 94 21.62 8.56 0.53
N GLY A 95 20.62 8.54 1.42
CA GLY A 95 19.54 9.53 1.45
C GLY A 95 18.32 9.17 0.61
N LEU A 96 18.09 7.89 0.29
CA LEU A 96 16.83 7.44 -0.30
C LEU A 96 15.61 7.94 0.51
N PHE A 97 14.57 8.35 -0.21
CA PHE A 97 13.35 8.98 0.32
C PHE A 97 13.53 10.31 1.06
N ARG A 98 14.76 10.70 1.43
CA ARG A 98 15.12 11.99 2.05
C ARG A 98 15.58 13.03 1.03
N LYS A 99 16.53 12.68 0.16
CA LYS A 99 17.06 13.58 -0.88
C LYS A 99 16.01 13.76 -1.99
N THR A 100 15.87 14.99 -2.46
CA THR A 100 14.99 15.32 -3.58
C THR A 100 15.77 15.16 -4.88
N GLY A 101 15.18 14.48 -5.85
CA GLY A 101 15.70 14.47 -7.21
C GLY A 101 15.38 15.76 -7.98
N SER A 102 15.52 15.75 -9.30
CA SER A 102 15.15 16.87 -10.16
C SER A 102 13.66 16.91 -10.44
N ALA A 103 12.98 18.00 -10.05
CA ALA A 103 11.56 18.20 -10.36
C ALA A 103 11.27 18.20 -11.88
N LYS A 104 12.23 18.60 -12.72
CA LYS A 104 12.11 18.49 -14.18
C LYS A 104 12.11 17.02 -14.61
N ARG A 105 13.14 16.26 -14.21
CA ARG A 105 13.22 14.83 -14.57
C ARG A 105 12.05 14.02 -14.02
N GLN A 106 11.56 14.31 -12.82
CA GLN A 106 10.36 13.66 -12.28
C GLN A 106 9.12 13.88 -13.15
N ARG A 107 8.94 15.10 -13.67
CA ARG A 107 7.84 15.39 -14.63
C ARG A 107 8.02 14.63 -15.94
N ASP A 108 9.24 14.59 -16.47
CA ASP A 108 9.55 13.89 -17.72
C ASP A 108 9.33 12.37 -17.57
N ILE A 109 9.82 11.78 -16.47
CA ILE A 109 9.62 10.35 -16.15
C ILE A 109 8.13 10.06 -15.97
N ARG A 110 7.38 10.90 -15.26
CA ARG A 110 5.93 10.74 -15.08
C ARG A 110 5.20 10.74 -16.43
N ALA A 111 5.51 11.69 -17.31
CA ALA A 111 4.92 11.78 -18.64
C ALA A 111 5.23 10.52 -19.48
N SER A 112 6.47 10.02 -19.42
CA SER A 112 6.87 8.78 -20.07
C SER A 112 6.05 7.58 -19.57
N LEU A 113 5.91 7.44 -18.26
CA LEU A 113 5.14 6.35 -17.64
C LEU A 113 3.65 6.42 -18.01
N GLU A 114 3.04 7.61 -17.97
CA GLU A 114 1.64 7.82 -18.36
C GLU A 114 1.40 7.64 -19.87
N ALA A 115 2.44 7.78 -20.70
CA ALA A 115 2.43 7.42 -22.12
C ALA A 115 2.54 5.89 -22.35
N GLY A 116 2.80 5.11 -21.31
CA GLY A 116 2.91 3.65 -21.36
C GLY A 116 4.35 3.13 -21.55
N GLU A 117 5.35 4.00 -21.48
CA GLU A 117 6.74 3.60 -21.53
C GLU A 117 7.17 2.94 -20.19
N PRO A 118 8.05 1.92 -20.23
CA PRO A 118 8.54 1.28 -19.02
C PRO A 118 9.47 2.21 -18.22
N LEU A 119 9.68 1.88 -16.95
CA LEU A 119 10.63 2.59 -16.11
C LEU A 119 12.08 2.39 -16.63
N GLY A 120 12.70 3.47 -17.11
CA GLY A 120 14.04 3.45 -17.67
C GLY A 120 15.13 3.08 -16.65
N ARG A 121 16.04 2.17 -17.03
CA ARG A 121 17.13 1.69 -16.16
C ARG A 121 18.13 2.79 -15.77
N SER A 122 18.26 3.83 -16.59
CA SER A 122 19.19 4.95 -16.42
C SER A 122 18.64 6.11 -15.59
N TYR A 123 17.38 6.02 -15.11
CA TYR A 123 16.82 7.07 -14.27
C TYR A 123 17.56 7.20 -12.94
N ASP A 124 17.52 8.39 -12.37
CA ASP A 124 18.09 8.65 -11.05
C ASP A 124 17.18 8.05 -9.96
N VAL A 125 17.78 7.34 -9.00
CA VAL A 125 17.03 6.65 -7.94
C VAL A 125 16.26 7.60 -7.03
N PHE A 126 16.76 8.83 -6.82
CA PHE A 126 16.06 9.83 -6.03
C PHE A 126 14.82 10.31 -6.77
N ASP A 127 14.84 10.40 -8.10
CA ASP A 127 13.64 10.74 -8.88
C ASP A 127 12.57 9.66 -8.76
N VAL A 128 12.94 8.38 -8.92
CA VAL A 128 12.01 7.25 -8.77
C VAL A 128 11.46 7.16 -7.34
N ALA A 129 12.29 7.34 -6.31
CA ALA A 129 11.85 7.37 -4.92
C ALA A 129 10.88 8.52 -4.61
N ASN A 130 11.10 9.71 -5.19
CA ASN A 130 10.19 10.85 -5.05
C ASN A 130 8.88 10.64 -5.82
N LEU A 131 8.92 9.98 -6.98
CA LEU A 131 7.72 9.58 -7.70
C LEU A 131 6.91 8.54 -6.93
N LEU A 132 7.54 7.54 -6.30
CA LEU A 132 6.84 6.57 -5.46
C LEU A 132 6.14 7.23 -4.27
N LYS A 133 6.81 8.18 -3.59
CA LYS A 133 6.16 9.00 -2.54
C LYS A 133 4.98 9.80 -3.09
N THR A 134 5.17 10.41 -4.26
CA THR A 134 4.15 11.22 -4.94
C THR A 134 2.95 10.38 -5.34
N PHE A 135 3.15 9.15 -5.81
CA PHE A 135 2.08 8.23 -6.15
C PHE A 135 1.13 8.01 -4.97
N PHE A 136 1.66 7.65 -3.80
CA PHE A 136 0.83 7.43 -2.61
C PHE A 136 0.23 8.71 -2.05
N ARG A 137 0.96 9.83 -2.09
CA ARG A 137 0.48 11.13 -1.62
C ARG A 137 -0.68 11.66 -2.47
N ASP A 138 -0.58 11.47 -3.78
CA ASP A 138 -1.52 12.02 -4.74
C ASP A 138 -2.72 11.08 -4.98
N LEU A 139 -2.84 9.95 -4.27
CA LEU A 139 -4.04 9.11 -4.36
C LEU A 139 -5.28 9.92 -3.95
N PRO A 140 -6.41 9.83 -4.69
CA PRO A 140 -7.65 10.51 -4.31
C PRO A 140 -8.15 10.13 -2.90
N GLU A 141 -7.89 8.89 -2.49
CA GLU A 141 -8.08 8.40 -1.12
C GLU A 141 -6.72 7.94 -0.59
N PRO A 142 -6.27 8.39 0.60
CA PRO A 142 -4.98 7.99 1.14
C PRO A 142 -4.95 6.47 1.39
N LEU A 143 -3.79 5.85 1.16
CA LEU A 143 -3.61 4.40 1.34
C LEU A 143 -4.04 3.92 2.74
N LEU A 144 -3.87 4.77 3.75
CA LEU A 144 -4.45 4.58 5.09
C LEU A 144 -5.64 5.55 5.22
N PRO A 145 -6.88 5.08 5.06
CA PRO A 145 -8.06 5.94 5.02
C PRO A 145 -8.18 6.81 6.28
N CYS A 146 -8.53 8.08 6.08
CA CYS A 146 -8.81 9.01 7.17
C CYS A 146 -10.00 8.55 8.02
N GLY A 147 -10.09 9.02 9.26
CA GLY A 147 -11.19 8.70 10.17
C GLY A 147 -10.86 7.54 11.10
N ASN A 148 -11.72 6.50 11.12
CA ASN A 148 -11.65 5.46 12.14
C ASN A 148 -10.35 4.65 12.12
N ILE A 149 -9.75 4.43 10.95
CA ILE A 149 -8.48 3.68 10.82
C ILE A 149 -7.32 4.49 11.41
N GLN A 150 -7.14 5.75 11.00
CA GLN A 150 -6.06 6.58 11.52
C GLN A 150 -6.18 6.81 13.03
N GLU A 151 -7.39 7.05 13.54
CA GLU A 151 -7.66 7.17 14.98
C GLU A 151 -7.31 5.87 15.73
N ALA A 152 -7.70 4.71 15.18
CA ALA A 152 -7.34 3.42 15.76
C ALA A 152 -5.82 3.18 15.76
N LEU A 153 -5.12 3.51 14.66
CA LEU A 153 -3.66 3.38 14.56
C LEU A 153 -2.95 4.27 15.58
N LEU A 154 -3.41 5.51 15.81
CA LEU A 154 -2.85 6.40 16.83
C LEU A 154 -3.02 5.81 18.24
N ARG A 155 -4.20 5.27 18.55
CA ARG A 155 -4.46 4.60 19.85
C ARG A 155 -3.61 3.36 20.06
N CYS A 156 -3.23 2.65 19.00
CA CYS A 156 -2.34 1.49 19.10
C CYS A 156 -0.97 1.85 19.70
N LEU A 157 -0.51 3.10 19.54
CA LEU A 157 0.79 3.56 20.01
C LEU A 157 0.84 3.81 21.53
N ILE A 158 -0.31 3.87 22.18
CA ILE A 158 -0.46 4.09 23.61
C ILE A 158 -0.41 2.74 24.35
N GLY A 159 0.37 2.65 25.43
CA GLY A 159 0.45 1.44 26.27
C GLY A 159 1.26 0.28 25.65
N GLU A 160 1.04 -0.93 26.15
CA GLU A 160 1.76 -2.14 25.76
C GLU A 160 1.15 -2.82 24.51
N GLN A 161 1.82 -3.86 23.99
CA GLN A 161 1.35 -4.69 22.86
C GLN A 161 1.09 -3.91 21.56
N LYS A 162 1.87 -2.86 21.31
CA LYS A 162 1.71 -1.94 20.17
C LYS A 162 1.68 -2.68 18.82
N VAL A 163 2.60 -3.63 18.62
CA VAL A 163 2.72 -4.40 17.37
C VAL A 163 1.46 -5.22 17.11
N GLN A 164 0.95 -5.94 18.10
CA GLN A 164 -0.26 -6.75 17.95
C GLN A 164 -1.46 -5.86 17.61
N LYS A 165 -1.65 -4.75 18.31
CA LYS A 165 -2.76 -3.81 18.04
C LYS A 165 -2.68 -3.21 16.63
N LEU A 166 -1.47 -2.86 16.18
CA LEU A 166 -1.23 -2.37 14.82
C LEU A 166 -1.60 -3.43 13.78
N LEU A 167 -1.12 -4.67 13.94
CA LEU A 167 -1.44 -5.78 13.02
C LEU A 167 -2.95 -6.03 12.93
N MET A 168 -3.64 -6.07 14.08
CA MET A 168 -5.10 -6.25 14.12
C MET A 168 -5.84 -5.09 13.44
N THR A 169 -5.36 -3.85 13.62
CA THR A 169 -5.96 -2.68 12.96
C THR A 169 -5.74 -2.70 11.44
N CYS A 170 -4.57 -3.17 10.97
CA CYS A 170 -4.30 -3.33 9.53
C CYS A 170 -5.25 -4.32 8.85
N TYR A 171 -5.74 -5.35 9.55
CA TYR A 171 -6.75 -6.27 9.03
C TYR A 171 -8.14 -5.62 8.89
N CYS A 172 -8.38 -4.47 9.50
CA CYS A 172 -9.63 -3.72 9.36
C CYS A 172 -9.61 -2.75 8.17
N CYS A 173 -8.47 -2.57 7.50
CA CYS A 173 -8.37 -1.72 6.30
C CYS A 173 -9.24 -2.26 5.17
N PRO A 174 -9.88 -1.39 4.36
CA PRO A 174 -10.65 -1.84 3.21
C PRO A 174 -9.76 -2.60 2.22
N HIS A 175 -10.33 -3.64 1.62
CA HIS A 175 -9.73 -4.47 0.57
C HIS A 175 -10.33 -4.10 -0.78
#